data_AF-A0A3A5JC41-F1
#
_entry.id   AF-A0A3A5JC41-F1
#
_cell.length_a   1.000
_cell.length_b   1.000
_cell.length_c   1.000
_cell.angle_alpha   90.00
_cell.angle_beta   90.00
_cell.angle_gamma   90.00
#
_symmetry.space_group_name_H-M   'P 1'
#
loop_
_entity.id
_entity.type
_entity.pdbx_description
1 polymer ?
#
loop_
_entity_poly.entity_id
_entity_poly.type
_entity_poly.pdbx_seq_one_letter_code
_entity_poly.pdbx_strand_id
1 'polypeptide(L)'
;MANEPADAAAGGRWPARLLRYLVTLSLVGTVLLMGFGMYSVAIRGWMSCGEAFPMCAGSLIPMLDPGAAQSTGYTATQVYAEWFHRAVAFVTGLVMLGATALAWWRVEGYTLTTWTITLATALLPFEAYLGVVTGVPDPATTLVAIHLVVSYLVLGALAVATGITWWSRGRRSRRHTGHVH
;
A
#
# COMPACT_ATOMS: atom_id res chain seq x y z
N MET A 1 -35.08 -30.47 -12.06
CA MET A 1 -34.21 -29.29 -12.24
C MET A 1 -34.10 -28.59 -10.90
N ALA A 2 -33.07 -28.91 -10.10
CA ALA A 2 -32.75 -28.21 -8.86
C ALA A 2 -31.30 -28.52 -8.51
N ASN A 3 -30.37 -27.73 -9.04
CA ASN A 3 -28.96 -27.78 -8.68
C ASN A 3 -28.63 -26.50 -7.88
N GLU A 4 -29.19 -26.33 -6.67
CA GLU A 4 -28.88 -25.15 -5.83
C GLU A 4 -28.61 -25.47 -4.35
N PRO A 5 -27.56 -26.26 -4.05
CA PRO A 5 -26.86 -26.06 -2.77
C PRO A 5 -25.37 -25.70 -2.91
N ALA A 6 -24.77 -25.84 -4.11
CA ALA A 6 -23.34 -25.58 -4.32
C ALA A 6 -23.01 -24.09 -4.48
N ASP A 7 -23.87 -23.31 -5.13
CA ASP A 7 -23.63 -21.90 -5.43
C ASP A 7 -23.78 -20.99 -4.19
N ALA A 8 -24.67 -21.35 -3.26
CA ALA A 8 -24.82 -20.65 -1.97
C ALA A 8 -23.57 -20.79 -1.07
N ALA A 9 -22.86 -21.92 -1.12
CA ALA A 9 -21.63 -22.12 -0.36
C ALA A 9 -20.40 -21.42 -0.98
N ALA A 10 -20.42 -21.17 -2.29
CA ALA A 10 -19.39 -20.40 -2.99
C ALA A 10 -19.53 -18.88 -2.74
N GLY A 11 -20.76 -18.38 -2.63
CA GLY A 11 -21.07 -16.96 -2.45
C GLY A 11 -20.59 -16.32 -1.14
N GLY A 12 -20.40 -17.11 -0.06
CA GLY A 12 -19.96 -16.58 1.24
C GLY A 12 -18.45 -16.43 1.43
N ARG A 13 -17.62 -16.99 0.55
CA ARG A 13 -16.16 -17.14 0.78
C ARG A 13 -15.29 -16.19 -0.03
N TRP A 14 -15.84 -15.56 -1.07
CA TRP A 14 -15.10 -14.62 -1.89
C TRP A 14 -14.67 -13.35 -1.14
N PRO A 15 -15.43 -12.76 -0.19
CA PRO A 15 -15.02 -11.52 0.46
C PRO A 15 -13.76 -11.73 1.32
N ALA A 16 -13.72 -12.81 2.10
CA ALA A 16 -12.56 -13.15 2.93
C ALA A 16 -11.32 -13.58 2.09
N ARG A 17 -11.54 -14.11 0.88
CA ARG A 17 -10.45 -14.40 -0.08
C ARG A 17 -9.91 -13.11 -0.70
N LEU A 18 -10.80 -12.23 -1.16
CA LEU A 18 -10.43 -10.95 -1.73
C LEU A 18 -9.72 -10.07 -0.70
N LEU A 19 -10.26 -9.95 0.52
CA LEU A 19 -9.63 -9.20 1.61
C LEU A 19 -8.19 -9.65 1.84
N ARG A 20 -7.95 -10.96 1.91
CA ARG A 20 -6.60 -11.52 2.05
C ARG A 20 -5.67 -11.08 0.93
N TYR A 21 -6.12 -11.13 -0.32
CA TYR A 21 -5.30 -10.70 -1.45
C TYR A 21 -5.05 -9.19 -1.42
N LEU A 22 -6.06 -8.37 -1.12
CA LEU A 22 -5.89 -6.91 -1.03
C LEU A 22 -4.96 -6.51 0.11
N VAL A 23 -5.08 -7.14 1.28
CA VAL A 23 -4.17 -6.91 2.42
C VAL A 23 -2.73 -7.34 2.08
N THR A 24 -2.57 -8.48 1.40
CA THR A 24 -1.25 -8.97 0.96
C THR A 24 -0.65 -8.03 -0.10
N LEU A 25 -1.47 -7.57 -1.06
CA LEU A 25 -1.06 -6.63 -2.09
C LEU A 25 -0.68 -5.27 -1.48
N SER A 26 -1.43 -4.82 -0.46
CA SER A 26 -1.08 -3.62 0.31
C SER A 26 0.29 -3.77 0.97
N LEU A 27 0.53 -4.90 1.65
CA LEU A 27 1.82 -5.17 2.30
C LEU A 27 2.98 -5.16 1.30
N VAL A 28 2.85 -5.87 0.19
CA VAL A 28 3.86 -5.93 -0.87
C VAL A 28 4.05 -4.54 -1.50
N GLY A 29 2.96 -3.82 -1.76
CA GLY A 29 2.98 -2.45 -2.26
C GLY A 29 3.73 -1.50 -1.34
N THR A 30 3.51 -1.58 -0.02
CA THR A 30 4.24 -0.78 0.98
C THR A 30 5.73 -1.13 1.00
N VAL A 31 6.11 -2.40 0.90
CA VAL A 31 7.54 -2.79 0.82
C VAL A 31 8.20 -2.21 -0.43
N LEU A 32 7.54 -2.30 -1.59
CA LEU A 32 8.02 -1.70 -2.84
C LEU A 32 8.10 -0.17 -2.73
N LEU A 33 7.09 0.46 -2.15
CA LEU A 33 7.04 1.90 -1.91
C LEU A 33 8.24 2.39 -1.09
N MET A 34 8.52 1.73 0.02
CA MET A 34 9.69 2.04 0.86
C MET A 34 11.00 1.82 0.09
N GLY A 35 11.09 0.75 -0.70
CA GLY A 35 12.23 0.49 -1.58
C GLY A 35 12.48 1.61 -2.60
N PHE A 36 11.43 2.09 -3.27
CA PHE A 36 11.53 3.23 -4.20
C PHE A 36 11.90 4.53 -3.47
N GLY A 37 11.37 4.76 -2.26
CA GLY A 37 11.74 5.91 -1.44
C GLY A 37 13.22 5.90 -1.07
N MET A 38 13.71 4.77 -0.56
CA MET A 38 15.14 4.56 -0.26
C MET A 38 16.03 4.75 -1.49
N TYR A 39 15.61 4.21 -2.64
CA TYR A 39 16.33 4.37 -3.90
C TYR A 39 16.39 5.83 -4.34
N SER A 40 15.27 6.55 -4.28
CA SER A 40 15.20 7.98 -4.62
C SER A 40 16.14 8.81 -3.75
N VAL A 41 16.19 8.53 -2.43
CA VAL A 41 17.16 9.17 -1.52
C VAL A 41 18.60 8.82 -1.91
N ALA A 42 18.91 7.55 -2.20
CA ALA A 42 20.25 7.08 -2.52
C ALA A 42 20.84 7.76 -3.77
N ILE A 43 20.00 8.08 -4.77
CA ILE A 43 20.41 8.79 -5.99
C ILE A 43 20.22 10.31 -5.89
N ARG A 44 19.90 10.83 -4.70
CA ARG A 44 19.62 12.26 -4.45
C ARG A 44 18.49 12.84 -5.30
N GLY A 45 17.45 12.05 -5.55
CA GLY A 45 16.30 12.38 -6.39
C GLY A 45 15.00 12.70 -5.63
N TRP A 46 15.01 12.81 -4.30
CA TRP A 46 13.80 12.92 -3.48
C TRP A 46 12.94 14.19 -3.71
N MET A 47 13.47 15.18 -4.42
CA MET A 47 12.84 16.48 -4.71
C MET A 47 12.83 16.80 -6.22
N SER A 48 13.04 15.80 -7.07
CA SER A 48 13.09 15.90 -8.52
C SER A 48 11.74 16.20 -9.19
N CYS A 49 10.62 15.80 -8.59
CA CYS A 49 9.27 16.05 -9.09
C CYS A 49 8.69 17.39 -8.65
N GLY A 50 9.23 18.00 -7.58
CA GLY A 50 8.70 19.20 -6.94
C GLY A 50 7.42 18.97 -6.12
N GLU A 51 6.86 20.04 -5.55
CA GLU A 51 5.73 19.95 -4.59
C GLU A 51 4.37 19.66 -5.24
N ALA A 52 4.25 19.84 -6.56
CA ALA A 52 2.97 19.80 -7.27
C ALA A 52 2.45 18.37 -7.51
N PHE A 53 1.85 17.72 -6.51
CA PHE A 53 1.12 16.46 -6.69
C PHE A 53 -0.25 16.70 -7.37
N PRO A 54 -0.72 15.88 -8.32
CA PRO A 54 -0.19 14.58 -8.78
C PRO A 54 0.85 14.65 -9.90
N MET A 55 1.27 15.85 -10.31
CA MET A 55 2.29 16.01 -11.33
C MET A 55 3.69 15.69 -10.80
N CYS A 56 4.61 15.41 -11.73
CA CYS A 56 6.03 15.29 -11.49
C CYS A 56 6.76 15.97 -12.64
N ALA A 57 7.57 16.98 -12.33
CA ALA A 57 8.30 17.75 -13.34
C ALA A 57 7.37 18.28 -14.47
N GLY A 58 6.19 18.80 -14.08
CA GLY A 58 5.21 19.37 -15.01
C GLY A 58 4.34 18.35 -15.78
N SER A 59 4.61 17.04 -15.66
CA SER A 59 3.87 15.99 -16.36
C SER A 59 3.28 14.96 -15.39
N LEU A 60 2.15 14.36 -15.76
CA LEU A 60 1.55 13.28 -14.98
C LEU A 60 2.33 11.97 -15.10
N ILE A 61 2.95 11.74 -16.27
CA ILE A 61 3.74 10.55 -16.57
C ILE A 61 5.02 11.02 -17.31
N PRO A 62 6.12 11.32 -16.59
CA PRO A 62 7.32 11.92 -17.16
C PRO A 62 8.06 11.01 -18.14
N MET A 63 7.75 9.71 -18.19
CA MET A 63 8.30 8.76 -19.18
C MET A 63 7.68 8.95 -20.57
N LEU A 64 6.48 9.53 -20.66
CA LEU A 64 5.78 9.81 -21.91
C LEU A 64 6.06 11.23 -22.42
N ASP A 65 6.70 12.07 -21.61
CA ASP A 65 7.07 13.44 -21.95
C ASP A 65 8.60 13.57 -21.95
N PRO A 66 9.24 13.56 -23.14
CA PRO A 66 10.69 13.72 -23.24
C PRO A 66 11.21 15.00 -22.57
N GLY A 67 10.40 16.07 -22.51
CA GLY A 67 10.77 17.35 -21.93
C GLY A 67 10.70 17.40 -20.41
N ALA A 68 9.95 16.49 -19.76
CA ALA A 68 9.73 16.54 -18.32
C ALA A 68 11.05 16.45 -17.53
N ALA A 69 11.90 15.46 -17.82
CA ALA A 69 13.19 15.36 -17.14
C ALA A 69 14.12 16.57 -17.43
N GLN A 70 14.08 17.07 -18.66
CA GLN A 70 14.93 18.17 -19.14
C GLN A 70 14.54 19.53 -18.56
N SER A 71 13.27 19.69 -18.15
CA SER A 71 12.76 20.89 -17.48
C SER A 71 13.24 21.04 -16.03
N THR A 72 13.97 20.05 -15.51
CA THR A 72 14.48 20.03 -14.15
C THR A 72 16.01 20.04 -14.13
N GLY A 73 16.61 20.45 -13.01
CA GLY A 73 18.05 20.26 -12.77
C GLY A 73 18.44 18.81 -12.43
N TYR A 74 17.54 17.85 -12.63
CA TYR A 74 17.71 16.44 -12.26
C TYR A 74 17.87 15.55 -13.48
N THR A 75 18.51 14.40 -13.27
CA THR A 75 18.58 13.34 -14.28
C THR A 75 17.23 12.65 -14.45
N ALA A 76 16.99 12.06 -15.62
CA ALA A 76 15.76 11.32 -15.88
C ALA A 76 15.53 10.19 -14.86
N THR A 77 16.59 9.49 -14.43
CA THR A 77 16.50 8.42 -13.42
C THR A 77 16.03 8.93 -12.06
N GLN A 78 16.47 10.12 -11.64
CA GLN A 78 16.00 10.76 -10.40
C GLN A 78 14.50 11.08 -10.49
N VAL A 79 14.08 11.75 -11.56
CA VAL A 79 12.66 12.08 -11.82
C VAL A 79 11.79 10.82 -11.85
N TYR A 80 12.24 9.78 -12.53
CA TYR A 80 11.49 8.53 -12.65
C TYR A 80 11.40 7.79 -11.32
N ALA A 81 12.47 7.75 -10.52
CA ALA A 81 12.46 7.10 -9.21
C ALA A 81 11.44 7.74 -8.26
N GLU A 82 11.42 9.07 -8.18
CA GLU A 82 10.45 9.77 -7.34
C GLU A 82 9.03 9.62 -7.88
N TRP A 83 8.84 9.68 -9.20
CA TRP A 83 7.54 9.42 -9.81
C TRP A 83 7.02 8.01 -9.46
N PHE A 84 7.86 6.98 -9.56
CA PHE A 84 7.47 5.61 -9.19
C PHE A 84 7.10 5.51 -7.71
N HIS A 85 7.85 6.16 -6.82
CA HIS A 85 7.49 6.24 -5.41
C HIS A 85 6.09 6.84 -5.22
N ARG A 86 5.79 7.99 -5.85
CA ARG A 86 4.46 8.64 -5.79
C ARG A 86 3.35 7.78 -6.38
N ALA A 87 3.58 7.16 -7.54
CA ALA A 87 2.61 6.34 -8.24
C ALA A 87 2.26 5.08 -7.43
N VAL A 88 3.28 4.39 -6.91
CA VAL A 88 3.08 3.20 -6.06
C VAL A 88 2.41 3.58 -4.74
N ALA A 89 2.72 4.75 -4.16
CA ALA A 89 2.04 5.25 -2.96
C ALA A 89 0.54 5.40 -3.20
N PHE A 90 0.17 6.06 -4.30
CA PHE A 90 -1.21 6.29 -4.66
C PHE A 90 -1.97 4.98 -4.89
N VAL A 91 -1.42 4.07 -5.71
CA VAL A 91 -2.04 2.76 -5.99
C VAL A 91 -2.18 1.93 -4.72
N THR A 92 -1.12 1.86 -3.90
CA THR A 92 -1.15 1.11 -2.64
C THR A 92 -2.21 1.68 -1.69
N GLY A 93 -2.32 3.01 -1.60
CA GLY A 93 -3.33 3.67 -0.79
C GLY A 93 -4.77 3.33 -1.23
N LEU A 94 -5.03 3.26 -2.53
CA LEU A 94 -6.34 2.82 -3.05
C LEU A 94 -6.64 1.36 -2.71
N VAL A 95 -5.64 0.47 -2.82
CA VAL A 95 -5.79 -0.94 -2.44
C VAL A 95 -6.09 -1.06 -0.94
N MET A 96 -5.42 -0.29 -0.10
CA MET A 96 -5.65 -0.25 1.35
C MET A 96 -7.05 0.25 1.69
N LEU A 97 -7.49 1.33 1.03
CA LEU A 97 -8.84 1.86 1.21
C LEU A 97 -9.91 0.83 0.80
N GLY A 98 -9.73 0.16 -0.35
CA GLY A 98 -10.62 -0.90 -0.80
C GLY A 98 -10.66 -2.10 0.13
N ALA A 99 -9.51 -2.50 0.68
CA ALA A 99 -9.41 -3.56 1.66
C ALA A 99 -10.10 -3.19 2.98
N THR A 100 -9.95 -1.95 3.45
CA THR A 100 -10.62 -1.43 4.65
C THR A 100 -12.13 -1.40 4.46
N ALA A 101 -12.61 -0.86 3.33
CA ALA A 101 -14.04 -0.85 3.00
C ALA A 101 -14.63 -2.28 2.95
N LEU A 102 -13.92 -3.22 2.30
CA LEU A 102 -14.35 -4.61 2.22
C LEU A 102 -14.39 -5.29 3.58
N ALA A 103 -13.40 -5.02 4.44
CA ALA A 103 -13.32 -5.57 5.79
C ALA A 103 -14.52 -5.13 6.64
N TRP A 104 -14.93 -3.87 6.54
CA TRP A 104 -16.08 -3.34 7.28
C TRP A 104 -17.42 -3.79 6.72
N TRP A 105 -17.57 -3.91 5.39
CA TRP A 105 -18.87 -4.15 4.78
C TRP A 105 -19.22 -5.62 4.55
N ARG A 106 -18.22 -6.49 4.34
CA ARG A 106 -18.47 -7.84 3.81
C ARG A 106 -17.72 -8.96 4.52
N VAL A 107 -16.92 -8.66 5.55
CA VAL A 107 -16.09 -9.66 6.23
C VAL A 107 -16.30 -9.61 7.75
N GLU A 108 -16.92 -10.66 8.28
CA GLU A 108 -17.13 -10.84 9.72
C GLU A 108 -16.06 -11.76 10.33
N GLY A 109 -15.86 -11.64 11.66
CA GLY A 109 -14.94 -12.50 12.42
C GLY A 109 -13.45 -12.17 12.28
N TYR A 110 -13.11 -11.02 11.71
CA TYR A 110 -11.74 -10.53 11.49
C TYR A 110 -11.48 -9.19 12.20
N THR A 111 -12.06 -8.96 13.38
CA THR A 111 -12.05 -7.65 14.07
C THR A 111 -10.65 -7.03 14.20
N LEU A 112 -9.65 -7.81 14.62
CA LEU A 112 -8.28 -7.30 14.72
C LEU A 112 -7.71 -6.90 13.36
N THR A 113 -7.94 -7.70 12.31
CA THR A 113 -7.53 -7.36 10.94
C THR A 113 -8.22 -6.08 10.46
N THR A 114 -9.51 -5.93 10.72
CA THR A 114 -10.28 -4.73 10.37
C THR A 114 -9.71 -3.48 11.05
N TRP A 115 -9.35 -3.56 12.34
CA TRP A 115 -8.76 -2.43 13.04
C TRP A 115 -7.34 -2.12 12.59
N THR A 116 -6.48 -3.12 12.38
CA THR A 116 -5.10 -2.88 11.95
C THR A 116 -5.04 -2.29 10.55
N ILE A 117 -5.88 -2.76 9.61
CA ILE A 117 -5.94 -2.16 8.27
C ILE A 117 -6.58 -0.77 8.28
N THR A 118 -7.56 -0.52 9.16
CA THR A 118 -8.14 0.81 9.35
C THR A 118 -7.09 1.79 9.86
N LEU A 119 -6.29 1.40 10.88
CA LEU A 119 -5.18 2.22 11.37
C LEU A 119 -4.18 2.52 10.25
N ALA A 120 -3.76 1.49 9.50
CA ALA A 120 -2.83 1.66 8.37
C ALA A 120 -3.37 2.64 7.33
N THR A 121 -4.66 2.54 7.00
CA THR A 121 -5.34 3.42 6.02
C THR A 121 -5.49 4.85 6.55
N ALA A 122 -5.82 5.01 7.83
CA ALA A 122 -5.98 6.31 8.47
C ALA A 122 -4.68 7.09 8.61
N LEU A 123 -3.53 6.41 8.63
CA LEU A 123 -2.20 7.04 8.64
C LEU A 123 -1.76 7.54 7.26
N LEU A 124 -2.38 7.09 6.16
CA LEU A 124 -1.95 7.45 4.80
C LEU A 124 -2.00 8.96 4.49
N PRO A 125 -3.02 9.73 4.89
CA PRO A 125 -3.02 11.18 4.68
C PRO A 125 -1.86 11.88 5.40
N PHE A 126 -1.50 11.38 6.59
CA PHE A 126 -0.37 11.90 7.34
C PHE A 126 0.96 11.56 6.68
N GLU A 127 1.11 10.34 6.17
CA GLU A 127 2.28 9.93 5.37
C GLU A 127 2.42 10.74 4.09
N ALA A 128 1.32 11.00 3.38
CA ALA A 128 1.32 11.83 2.18
C ALA A 128 1.76 13.26 2.48
N TYR A 129 1.27 13.84 3.58
CA TYR A 129 1.71 15.16 4.06
C TYR A 129 3.21 15.16 4.41
N LEU A 130 3.66 14.16 5.17
CA LEU A 130 5.08 14.01 5.54
C LEU A 130 5.97 13.86 4.30
N GLY A 131 5.54 13.10 3.29
CA GLY A 131 6.24 12.97 2.02
C GLY A 131 6.43 14.31 1.29
N VAL A 132 5.41 15.17 1.29
CA VAL A 132 5.52 16.53 0.70
C VAL A 132 6.52 17.39 1.48
N VAL A 133 6.39 17.47 2.81
CA VAL A 133 7.27 18.35 3.61
C VAL A 133 8.70 17.83 3.77
N THR A 134 8.94 16.55 3.44
CA THR A 134 10.29 15.97 3.38
C THR A 134 10.86 15.95 1.96
N GLY A 135 10.03 16.16 0.93
CA GLY A 135 10.41 16.26 -0.49
C GLY A 135 11.00 17.62 -0.90
N VAL A 136 11.61 18.34 0.04
CA VAL A 136 12.19 19.67 -0.15
C VAL A 136 13.73 19.62 -0.11
N PRO A 137 14.44 20.69 -0.52
CA PRO A 137 15.86 20.82 -0.22
C PRO A 137 16.08 20.82 1.30
N ASP A 138 17.07 20.05 1.78
CA ASP A 138 17.49 19.99 3.19
C ASP A 138 16.33 19.83 4.21
N PRO A 139 15.56 18.73 4.12
CA PRO A 139 14.41 18.51 5.00
C PRO A 139 14.87 18.31 6.45
N ALA A 140 14.05 18.77 7.39
CA ALA A 140 14.32 18.56 8.81
C ALA A 140 14.43 17.05 9.13
N THR A 141 15.58 16.62 9.64
CA THR A 141 15.87 15.20 9.94
C THR A 141 14.80 14.57 10.83
N THR A 142 14.24 15.33 11.77
CA THR A 142 13.15 14.89 12.63
C THR A 142 11.89 14.53 11.83
N LEU A 143 11.52 15.31 10.80
CA LEU A 143 10.35 15.02 9.96
C LEU A 143 10.59 13.80 9.08
N VAL A 144 11.80 13.64 8.53
CA VAL A 144 12.20 12.42 7.79
C VAL A 144 12.14 11.18 8.69
N ALA A 145 12.61 11.29 9.93
CA ALA A 145 12.54 10.21 10.91
C ALA A 145 11.09 9.87 11.29
N ILE A 146 10.23 10.87 11.49
CA ILE A 146 8.80 10.67 11.76
C ILE A 146 8.13 9.97 10.57
N HIS A 147 8.42 10.39 9.34
CA HIS A 147 7.92 9.75 8.12
C HIS A 147 8.31 8.26 8.08
N LEU A 148 9.58 7.96 8.33
CA LEU A 148 10.05 6.57 8.37
C LEU A 148 9.38 5.75 9.48
N VAL A 149 9.22 6.31 10.68
CA VAL A 149 8.57 5.62 11.82
C VAL A 149 7.11 5.31 11.49
N VAL A 150 6.37 6.27 10.94
CA VAL A 150 4.96 6.06 10.57
C VAL A 150 4.84 5.07 9.42
N SER A 151 5.71 5.13 8.41
CA SER A 151 5.84 4.09 7.38
C SER A 151 6.02 2.68 7.98
N TYR A 152 6.86 2.51 9.00
CA TYR A 152 7.02 1.24 9.70
C TYR A 152 5.79 0.82 10.51
N LEU A 153 5.04 1.77 11.10
CA LEU A 153 3.77 1.47 11.77
C LEU A 153 2.73 0.95 10.78
N VAL A 154 2.63 1.59 9.60
CA VAL A 154 1.77 1.14 8.50
C VAL A 154 2.18 -0.27 8.05
N LEU A 155 3.46 -0.49 7.81
CA LEU A 155 4.01 -1.81 7.42
C LEU A 155 3.70 -2.89 8.47
N GLY A 156 3.93 -2.59 9.76
CA GLY A 156 3.66 -3.50 10.87
C GLY A 156 2.18 -3.86 10.98
N ALA A 157 1.29 -2.87 10.86
CA ALA A 157 -0.16 -3.08 10.89
C ALA A 157 -0.64 -3.98 9.73
N LEU A 158 -0.08 -3.78 8.53
CA LEU A 158 -0.34 -4.63 7.36
C LEU A 158 0.24 -6.04 7.51
N ALA A 159 1.43 -6.18 8.11
CA ALA A 159 2.05 -7.47 8.38
C ALA A 159 1.20 -8.30 9.36
N VAL A 160 0.69 -7.68 10.43
CA VAL A 160 -0.24 -8.31 11.37
C VAL A 160 -1.54 -8.73 10.66
N ALA A 161 -2.15 -7.83 9.88
CA ALA A 161 -3.35 -8.13 9.11
C ALA A 161 -3.15 -9.32 8.16
N THR A 162 -2.03 -9.33 7.44
CA THR A 162 -1.62 -10.41 6.53
C THR A 162 -1.45 -11.72 7.31
N GLY A 163 -0.69 -11.70 8.41
CA GLY A 163 -0.46 -12.87 9.25
C GLY A 163 -1.75 -13.52 9.75
N ILE A 164 -2.70 -12.72 10.24
CA ILE A 164 -4.01 -13.22 10.74
C ILE A 164 -4.83 -13.85 9.60
N THR A 165 -4.93 -13.18 8.45
CA THR A 165 -5.74 -13.66 7.32
C THR A 165 -5.18 -14.96 6.73
N TRP A 166 -3.86 -15.14 6.70
CA TRP A 166 -3.21 -16.37 6.25
C TRP A 166 -3.23 -17.49 7.30
N TRP A 167 -2.94 -17.20 8.58
CA TRP A 167 -3.02 -18.18 9.66
C TRP A 167 -4.41 -18.78 9.76
N SER A 168 -5.46 -17.94 9.79
CA SER A 168 -6.85 -18.41 9.91
C SER A 168 -7.27 -19.39 8.80
N ARG A 169 -6.70 -19.29 7.60
CA ARG A 169 -6.90 -20.27 6.51
C ARG A 169 -6.20 -21.59 6.79
N GLY A 170 -4.96 -21.56 7.26
CA GLY A 170 -4.20 -22.76 7.63
C GLY A 170 -4.91 -23.56 8.73
N ARG A 171 -5.44 -22.88 9.75
CA ARG A 171 -6.23 -23.53 10.82
C ARG A 171 -7.52 -24.18 10.31
N ARG A 172 -8.27 -23.51 9.42
CA ARG A 172 -9.48 -24.09 8.82
C ARG A 172 -9.16 -25.32 7.95
N SER A 173 -8.07 -25.27 7.19
CA SER A 173 -7.65 -26.41 6.35
C SER A 173 -7.33 -27.65 7.19
N ARG A 174 -6.61 -27.49 8.31
CA ARG A 174 -6.26 -28.61 9.21
C ARG A 174 -7.46 -29.22 9.92
N ARG A 175 -8.45 -28.41 10.32
CA ARG A 175 -9.69 -28.92 10.92
C ARG A 175 -10.51 -29.77 9.95
N HIS A 176 -10.53 -29.41 8.67
CA HIS A 176 -11.27 -30.17 7.67
C HIS A 176 -10.64 -31.55 7.41
N THR A 177 -9.31 -31.67 7.42
CA THR A 177 -8.62 -32.94 7.22
C THR A 177 -8.66 -33.86 8.46
N GLY A 178 -8.74 -33.29 9.67
CA GLY A 178 -8.78 -34.06 10.92
C GLY A 178 -10.12 -34.76 11.23
N HIS A 179 -11.19 -34.46 10.50
CA HIS A 179 -12.50 -35.11 10.63
C HIS A 179 -12.74 -36.24 9.62
N VAL A 180 -11.77 -36.54 8.76
CA VAL A 180 -11.86 -37.59 7.73
C VAL A 180 -11.15 -38.89 8.15
N HIS A 181 -10.71 -38.96 9.42
CA HIS A 181 -10.11 -40.12 10.06
C HIS A 181 -10.86 -40.40 11.37
#